data_AF-A0A6A7RV90-F1
#
_entry.id   AF-A0A6A7RV90-F1
#
_cell.length_a   1.000
_cell.length_b   1.000
_cell.length_c   1.000
_cell.angle_alpha   90.00
_cell.angle_beta   90.00
_cell.angle_gamma   90.00
#
_symmetry.space_group_name_H-M   'P 1'
#
loop_
_entity.id
_entity.type
_entity.pdbx_description
1 polymer ?
#
loop_
_entity_poly.entity_id
_entity_poly.type
_entity_poly.pdbx_seq_one_letter_code
_entity_poly.pdbx_strand_id
1 'polypeptide(L)' 'MLTHPQFDPVALALGPLKVHWYGLMYLAAFLQFWWLGR' A
#
# COMPACT_ATOMS: atom_id res chain seq x y z
N MET A 1 24.93 2.44 15.19
CA MET A 1 24.61 2.11 13.79
C MET A 1 23.10 2.00 13.68
N LEU A 2 22.45 2.80 12.84
CA LEU A 2 21.00 2.74 12.62
C LEU A 2 20.73 1.68 11.55
N THR A 3 20.33 0.48 11.97
CA THR A 3 19.91 -0.59 11.06
C THR A 3 18.52 -0.26 10.53
N HIS A 4 18.36 -0.21 9.20
CA HIS A 4 17.04 -0.04 8.61
C HIS A 4 16.16 -1.23 9.03
N PRO A 5 14.98 -1.00 9.62
CA PRO A 5 14.04 -2.08 9.92
C PRO A 5 13.56 -2.72 8.63
N GLN A 6 13.71 -4.03 8.49
CA GLN A 6 13.29 -4.75 7.28
C GLN A 6 11.76 -4.75 7.22
N PHE A 7 11.19 -3.93 6.33
CA PHE A 7 9.75 -3.79 6.20
C PHE A 7 9.18 -4.84 5.23
N ASP A 8 8.11 -5.51 5.62
CA ASP A 8 7.41 -6.45 4.73
C ASP A 8 6.57 -5.66 3.71
N PRO A 9 6.82 -5.80 2.40
CA PRO A 9 6.05 -5.08 1.38
C PRO A 9 4.60 -5.57 1.26
N VAL A 10 4.24 -6.71 1.84
CA VAL A 10 2.88 -7.27 1.82
C VAL A 10 2.06 -6.66 2.95
N ALA A 11 0.98 -5.98 2.58
CA ALA A 11 0.03 -5.39 3.52
C ALA A 11 -1.02 -6.40 3.99
N LEU A 12 -1.49 -7.25 3.08
CA LEU A 12 -2.49 -8.28 3.36
C LEU A 12 -2.23 -9.53 2.51
N ALA A 13 -2.33 -10.71 3.11
CA ALA A 13 -2.22 -11.98 2.41
C ALA A 13 -3.52 -12.76 2.56
N LEU A 14 -4.20 -13.02 1.44
CA LEU A 14 -5.40 -13.84 1.35
C LEU A 14 -5.09 -15.07 0.48
N GLY A 15 -4.52 -16.11 1.11
CA GLY A 15 -4.06 -17.31 0.41
C GLY A 15 -3.03 -16.98 -0.69
N PRO A 16 -3.30 -17.30 -1.97
CA PRO A 16 -2.39 -16.97 -3.07
C PRO A 16 -2.37 -15.47 -3.42
N LEU A 17 -3.34 -14.69 -2.92
CA LEU A 17 -3.45 -13.27 -3.24
C LEU A 17 -2.66 -12.44 -2.22
N LYS A 18 -1.63 -11.72 -2.67
CA LYS A 18 -0.84 -10.80 -1.85
C LYS A 18 -1.09 -9.35 -2.26
N VAL A 19 -1.68 -8.59 -1.35
CA VAL A 19 -1.87 -7.15 -1.49
C VAL A 19 -0.64 -6.45 -0.94
N HIS A 20 -0.01 -5.62 -1.77
CA HIS A 20 1.20 -4.89 -1.40
C HIS A 20 0.88 -3.45 -1.01
N TRP A 21 1.68 -2.87 -0.12
CA TRP A 21 1.54 -1.48 0.32
C TRP A 21 1.58 -0.49 -0.84
N TYR A 22 2.46 -0.72 -1.82
CA TYR A 22 2.54 0.11 -3.03
C TYR A 22 1.18 0.19 -3.73
N GLY A 23 0.53 -0.96 -3.98
CA GLY A 23 -0.78 -1.01 -4.62
C GLY A 23 -1.87 -0.30 -3.81
N LEU A 24 -1.86 -0.45 -2.49
CA LEU A 24 -2.78 0.26 -1.60
C LEU A 24 -2.59 1.78 -1.67
N MET A 25 -1.35 2.25 -1.75
CA MET A 25 -1.06 3.68 -1.86
C MET A 25 -1.59 4.29 -3.17
N TYR A 26 -1.50 3.57 -4.30
CA TYR A 26 -2.13 4.02 -5.56
C TYR A 26 -3.65 4.10 -5.43
N LEU A 27 -4.27 3.08 -4.83
CA LEU A 27 -5.71 3.04 -4.60
C LEU A 27 -6.16 4.21 -3.73
N ALA A 28 -5.45 4.48 -2.64
CA ALA A 28 -5.71 5.61 -1.76
C ALA A 28 -5.56 6.96 -2.48
N ALA A 29 -4.46 7.16 -3.23
CA ALA A 29 -4.24 8.38 -4.00
C ALA A 29 -5.31 8.60 -5.07
N PHE A 30 -5.73 7.54 -5.76
CA PHE A 30 -6.80 7.59 -6.75
C PHE A 30 -8.14 7.98 -6.12
N LEU A 31 -8.50 7.37 -4.99
CA LEU A 31 -9.73 7.69 -4.26
C LEU A 31 -9.73 9.14 -3.76
N GLN A 32 -8.59 9.60 -3.24
CA GLN A 32 -8.41 11.00 -2.83
C GLN A 32 -8.59 11.96 -4.01
N PHE A 33 -7.98 11.65 -5.16
CA PHE A 33 -8.14 12.46 -6.36
C PHE A 33 -9.60 12.50 -6.83
N TRP A 34 -10.28 11.36 -6.87
CA TRP A 34 -11.70 11.29 -7.25
C TRP A 34 -12.61 12.09 -6.29
N TRP A 35 -12.33 12.01 -4.99
CA TRP A 35 -13.12 12.70 -3.97
C TRP A 35 -12.90 14.23 -3.98
N LEU A 36 -11.65 14.66 -4.10
CA LEU A 36 -11.25 16.08 -4.06
C LEU A 36 -11.38 16.79 -5.42
N GLY A 37 -11.41 16.03 -6.52
CA GLY A 37 -11.62 16.54 -7.87
C GLY A 37 -13.10 16.79 -8.23
N ARG A 38 -14.01 16.59 -7.28
CA ARG A 38 -15.39 17.09 -7.35
C ARG A 38 -15.42 18.59 -7.13
#